data_AF-A0A8T6NCW8-F1
#
_entry.id   AF-A0A8T6NCW8-F1
#
_cell.length_a   1.000
_cell.length_b   1.000
_cell.length_c   1.000
_cell.angle_alpha   90.00
_cell.angle_beta   90.00
_cell.angle_gamma   90.00
#
_symmetry.space_group_name_H-M   'P 1'
#
loop_
_entity.id
_entity.type
_entity.pdbx_description
1 polymer ?
#
loop_
_entity_poly.entity_id
_entity_poly.type
_entity_poly.pdbx_seq_one_letter_code
_entity_poly.pdbx_strand_id
1 'polypeptide(L)'
;MVKYKNLEGRFSNHIESSVDWALQNLDKITDQKLRECVKKRLEKDGTIRIRRTPQEDKEKPDSHDCYTNSMLGGQNKAYSVKRWEISSKEIAICIDNLDTMNELNSLSDYIIHEFAHSCGWRHGQGKGIPFPDGHPNEL
;
A
#
# COMPACT_ATOMS: atom_id res chain seq x y z
N MET A 1 6.15 12.60 -11.81
CA MET A 1 6.33 12.04 -10.45
C MET A 1 5.01 11.45 -10.00
N VAL A 2 5.01 10.42 -9.14
CA VAL A 2 3.80 9.98 -8.44
C VAL A 2 3.14 11.18 -7.75
N LYS A 3 1.81 11.21 -7.76
CA LYS A 3 1.04 12.27 -7.10
C LYS A 3 0.66 11.81 -5.70
N TYR A 4 0.68 12.72 -4.74
CA TYR A 4 0.19 12.46 -3.40
C TYR A 4 -1.11 13.23 -3.15
N LYS A 5 -2.07 12.58 -2.48
CA LYS A 5 -3.29 13.22 -1.98
C LYS A 5 -3.31 13.10 -0.46
N ASN A 6 -3.57 14.23 0.22
CA ASN A 6 -3.62 14.32 1.69
C ASN A 6 -2.31 13.94 2.39
N LEU A 7 -1.16 14.19 1.73
CA LEU A 7 0.15 13.95 2.31
C LEU A 7 0.52 15.10 3.26
N GLU A 8 0.11 14.97 4.51
CA GLU A 8 0.41 15.96 5.55
C GLU A 8 0.78 15.26 6.87
N GLY A 9 1.67 15.91 7.62
CA GLY A 9 2.09 15.48 8.96
C GLY A 9 3.33 14.59 8.99
N ARG A 10 3.60 14.00 10.16
CA ARG A 10 4.88 13.34 10.52
C ARG A 10 5.37 12.20 9.62
N PHE A 11 4.51 11.70 8.73
CA PHE A 11 4.80 10.55 7.88
C PHE A 11 5.13 10.91 6.42
N SER A 12 5.05 12.19 6.03
CA SER A 12 5.31 12.61 4.64
C SER A 12 6.68 12.15 4.13
N ASN A 13 7.73 12.45 4.91
CA ASN A 13 9.10 12.10 4.57
C ASN A 13 9.30 10.58 4.48
N HIS A 14 8.59 9.80 5.30
CA HIS A 14 8.66 8.33 5.26
C HIS A 14 8.02 7.78 3.99
N ILE A 15 6.85 8.30 3.59
CA ILE A 15 6.16 7.89 2.37
C ILE A 15 7.00 8.24 1.14
N GLU A 16 7.52 9.47 1.07
CA GLU A 16 8.39 9.90 -0.03
C GLU A 16 9.66 9.06 -0.11
N SER A 17 10.35 8.84 1.02
CA SER A 17 11.54 7.98 1.06
C SER A 17 11.22 6.54 0.66
N SER A 18 10.02 6.04 0.99
CA SER A 18 9.59 4.70 0.60
C SER A 18 9.34 4.58 -0.91
N VAL A 19 8.81 5.64 -1.54
CA VAL A 19 8.67 5.72 -3.00
C VAL A 19 10.05 5.77 -3.68
N ASP A 20 10.98 6.56 -3.15
CA ASP A 20 12.34 6.65 -3.69
C ASP A 20 13.08 5.32 -3.56
N TRP A 21 12.96 4.67 -2.41
CA TRP A 21 13.51 3.32 -2.23
C TRP A 21 12.87 2.31 -3.18
N ALA A 22 11.54 2.36 -3.34
CA ALA A 22 10.82 1.49 -4.26
C ALA A 22 11.34 1.63 -5.69
N LEU A 23 11.56 2.87 -6.16
CA LEU A 23 12.14 3.16 -7.48
C LEU A 23 13.53 2.55 -7.67
N GLN A 24 14.36 2.54 -6.63
CA GLN A 24 15.72 1.99 -6.67
C GLN A 24 15.76 0.46 -6.61
N ASN A 25 14.70 -0.20 -6.13
CA ASN A 25 14.66 -1.64 -5.85
C ASN A 25 13.66 -2.42 -6.74
N LEU A 26 13.27 -1.86 -7.89
CA LEU A 26 12.38 -2.54 -8.84
C LEU A 26 13.03 -3.72 -9.57
N ASP A 27 14.35 -3.86 -9.47
CA ASP A 27 15.11 -4.97 -10.06
C ASP A 27 14.69 -6.36 -9.52
N LYS A 28 14.09 -6.39 -8.32
CA LYS A 28 13.48 -7.59 -7.72
C LYS A 28 12.28 -8.13 -8.51
N ILE A 29 11.58 -7.29 -9.27
CA ILE A 29 10.43 -7.68 -10.10
C ILE A 29 10.94 -8.40 -11.35
N THR A 30 10.83 -9.72 -11.42
CA THR A 30 11.43 -10.54 -12.49
C THR A 30 10.78 -10.32 -13.86
N ASP A 31 9.49 -9.99 -13.90
CA ASP A 31 8.77 -9.67 -15.13
C ASP A 31 9.07 -8.24 -15.60
N GLN A 32 9.72 -8.10 -16.75
CA GLN A 32 10.12 -6.80 -17.30
C GLN A 32 8.92 -5.87 -17.58
N LYS A 33 7.82 -6.39 -18.16
CA LYS A 33 6.66 -5.56 -18.49
C LYS A 33 5.98 -5.04 -17.23
N LEU A 34 5.90 -5.90 -16.21
CA LEU A 34 5.37 -5.53 -14.90
C LEU A 34 6.27 -4.48 -14.24
N ARG A 35 7.59 -4.69 -14.24
CA ARG A 35 8.59 -3.76 -13.71
C ARG A 35 8.47 -2.38 -14.34
N GLU A 36 8.41 -2.30 -15.67
CA GLU A 36 8.25 -1.04 -16.41
C GLU A 36 6.92 -0.35 -16.09
N CYS A 37 5.84 -1.12 -15.91
CA CYS A 37 4.55 -0.56 -15.52
C CYS A 37 4.58 0.03 -14.10
N VAL A 38 5.12 -0.70 -13.11
CA VAL A 38 5.26 -0.20 -11.73
C VAL A 38 6.16 1.03 -11.71
N LYS A 39 7.29 1.01 -12.44
CA LYS A 39 8.15 2.18 -12.61
C LYS A 39 7.38 3.39 -13.14
N LYS A 40 6.56 3.20 -14.18
CA LYS A 40 5.72 4.27 -14.74
C LYS A 40 4.71 4.82 -13.72
N ARG A 41 4.14 3.98 -12.85
CA ARG A 41 3.26 4.44 -11.76
C ARG A 41 4.03 5.36 -10.80
N LEU A 42 5.19 4.92 -10.32
CA LEU A 42 6.01 5.67 -9.37
C LEU A 42 6.58 6.97 -9.99
N GLU A 43 6.94 6.95 -11.27
CA GLU A 43 7.58 8.12 -11.92
C GLU A 43 6.61 9.09 -12.57
N LYS A 44 5.42 8.66 -13.03
CA LYS A 44 4.61 9.47 -13.96
C LYS A 44 3.14 9.60 -13.62
N ASP A 45 2.43 8.50 -13.38
CA ASP A 45 0.95 8.54 -13.40
C ASP A 45 0.25 7.81 -12.26
N GLY A 46 0.99 7.28 -11.29
CA GLY A 46 0.45 6.75 -10.05
C GLY A 46 -0.04 7.85 -9.12
N THR A 47 -0.98 7.51 -8.24
CA THR A 47 -1.43 8.38 -7.15
C THR A 47 -1.43 7.60 -5.84
N ILE A 48 -0.85 8.18 -4.80
CA ILE A 48 -0.88 7.67 -3.44
C ILE A 48 -1.82 8.58 -2.65
N ARG A 49 -2.95 8.04 -2.21
CA ARG A 49 -3.90 8.74 -1.34
C ARG A 49 -3.65 8.33 0.10
N ILE A 50 -3.35 9.28 0.97
CA ILE A 50 -3.26 9.02 2.39
C ILE A 50 -4.65 9.16 3.00
N ARG A 51 -5.08 8.15 3.76
CA ARG A 51 -6.32 8.11 4.53
C ARG A 51 -5.99 7.97 6.02
N ARG A 52 -6.88 8.51 6.84
CA ARG A 52 -6.85 8.45 8.31
C ARG A 52 -8.19 7.91 8.79
N THR A 53 -8.18 7.29 9.96
CA THR A 53 -9.36 6.87 10.70
C THR A 53 -10.12 8.13 11.12
N PRO A 54 -11.43 8.25 10.83
CA PRO A 54 -12.23 9.34 11.35
C PRO A 54 -12.18 9.34 12.89
N GLN A 55 -11.97 10.51 13.50
CA GLN A 55 -12.24 10.69 14.93
C GLN A 55 -13.76 10.57 15.14
N GLU A 56 -14.14 9.90 16.23
CA GLU A 56 -15.41 9.17 16.49
C GLU A 56 -16.77 9.90 16.34
N ASP A 57 -16.84 11.10 15.78
CA ASP A 57 -18.06 11.92 15.76
C ASP A 57 -18.85 11.92 14.44
N LYS A 58 -18.79 10.86 13.62
CA LYS A 58 -19.58 10.82 12.37
C LYS A 58 -20.44 9.57 12.25
N GLU A 59 -21.74 9.80 12.45
CA GLU A 59 -22.82 8.88 12.09
C GLU A 59 -22.62 8.37 10.65
N LYS A 60 -22.47 7.04 10.58
CA LYS A 60 -22.37 6.21 9.37
C LYS A 60 -21.12 6.44 8.53
N PRO A 61 -20.16 5.50 8.60
CA PRO A 61 -19.05 5.54 7.68
C PRO A 61 -19.54 5.20 6.29
N ASP A 62 -19.32 6.12 5.36
CA ASP A 62 -19.08 5.71 3.99
C ASP A 62 -18.02 4.61 4.06
N SER A 63 -18.24 3.52 3.36
CA SER A 63 -17.51 2.25 3.46
C SER A 63 -16.02 2.29 3.07
N HIS A 64 -15.39 3.46 3.16
CA HIS A 64 -14.12 3.91 2.62
C HIS A 64 -13.14 4.42 3.70
N ASP A 65 -13.52 4.42 4.97
CA ASP A 65 -12.66 4.86 6.07
C ASP A 65 -11.68 3.77 6.52
N CYS A 66 -10.55 4.18 7.11
CA CYS A 66 -9.53 3.31 7.69
C CYS A 66 -10.03 2.63 8.97
N TYR A 67 -11.08 1.83 8.89
CA TYR A 67 -11.54 1.06 10.05
C TYR A 67 -10.56 -0.06 10.36
N THR A 68 -10.01 -0.03 11.56
CA THR A 68 -9.69 -1.25 12.30
C THR A 68 -11.03 -1.91 12.60
N ASN A 69 -11.23 -3.14 12.14
CA ASN A 69 -12.50 -3.84 12.36
C ASN A 69 -12.58 -4.26 13.84
N SER A 70 -12.95 -3.32 14.70
CA SER A 70 -13.33 -3.55 16.09
C SER A 70 -14.86 -3.61 16.13
N MET A 71 -15.43 -4.78 15.88
CA MET A 71 -16.80 -5.07 16.32
C MET A 71 -16.86 -6.42 17.03
N LEU A 72 -16.90 -6.31 18.37
CA LEU A 72 -17.63 -7.18 19.29
C LEU A 72 -17.26 -8.67 19.33
N GLY A 73 -16.37 -9.00 20.26
CA GLY A 73 -16.41 -10.27 20.98
C GLY A 73 -15.66 -11.45 20.33
N GLY A 74 -14.52 -11.81 20.93
CA GLY A 74 -13.96 -13.14 20.80
C GLY A 74 -12.70 -13.23 19.96
N GLN A 75 -11.57 -13.34 20.66
CA GLN A 75 -10.37 -14.13 20.35
C GLN A 75 -9.97 -14.30 18.87
N ASN A 76 -8.76 -13.80 18.57
CA ASN A 76 -7.89 -14.20 17.47
C ASN A 76 -8.52 -14.19 16.07
N LYS A 77 -8.24 -13.15 15.26
CA LYS A 77 -7.92 -13.28 13.83
C LYS A 77 -7.52 -11.95 13.20
N ALA A 78 -6.39 -12.03 12.49
CA ALA A 78 -5.77 -11.07 11.58
C ALA A 78 -6.69 -10.04 10.92
N TYR A 79 -6.27 -8.77 11.02
CA TYR A 79 -6.16 -7.82 9.92
C TYR A 79 -7.22 -7.95 8.81
N SER A 80 -8.48 -7.63 9.09
CA SER A 80 -9.39 -7.24 8.00
C SER A 80 -9.23 -5.75 7.72
N VAL A 81 -8.04 -5.38 7.27
CA VAL A 81 -7.86 -4.13 6.53
C VAL A 81 -8.72 -4.29 5.29
N LYS A 82 -9.64 -3.36 5.01
CA LYS A 82 -10.10 -3.18 3.63
C LYS A 82 -8.87 -2.76 2.82
N ARG A 83 -8.07 -3.76 2.43
CA ARG A 83 -6.83 -3.66 1.68
C ARG A 83 -7.18 -2.88 0.42
N TRP A 84 -6.73 -1.62 0.40
CA TRP A 84 -6.36 -0.88 -0.79
C TRP A 84 -7.40 -0.93 -1.91
N GLU A 85 -8.31 0.06 -1.94
CA GLU A 85 -9.13 0.29 -3.13
C GLU A 85 -8.22 0.64 -4.31
N ILE A 86 -7.91 -0.37 -5.12
CA ILE A 86 -7.18 -0.19 -6.37
C ILE A 86 -8.16 0.43 -7.37
N SER A 87 -8.09 1.75 -7.54
CA SER A 87 -8.41 2.30 -8.86
C SER A 87 -7.20 2.06 -9.77
N SER A 88 -7.41 1.99 -11.09
CA SER A 88 -6.35 1.54 -12.04
C SER A 88 -4.99 2.24 -11.95
N LYS A 89 -4.87 3.37 -11.23
CA LYS A 89 -3.61 4.09 -10.97
C LYS A 89 -3.49 4.67 -9.55
N GLU A 90 -4.44 4.42 -8.65
CA GLU A 90 -4.43 5.00 -7.30
C GLU A 90 -4.35 3.89 -6.25
N ILE A 91 -3.47 4.07 -5.26
CA ILE A 91 -3.38 3.25 -4.06
C ILE A 91 -3.71 4.12 -2.85
N ALA A 92 -4.34 3.56 -1.81
CA ALA A 92 -4.81 4.30 -0.65
C ALA A 92 -4.16 3.81 0.67
N ILE A 93 -3.21 4.57 1.22
CA ILE A 93 -2.48 4.23 2.46
C ILE A 93 -3.25 4.71 3.69
N CYS A 94 -3.64 3.77 4.54
CA CYS A 94 -4.18 4.05 5.88
C CYS A 94 -3.03 4.25 6.87
N ILE A 95 -2.67 5.50 7.12
CA ILE A 95 -1.48 5.85 7.89
C ILE A 95 -1.57 5.45 9.36
N ASP A 96 -2.78 5.42 9.93
CA ASP A 96 -2.98 5.04 11.33
C ASP A 96 -2.79 3.53 11.57
N ASN A 97 -2.77 2.73 10.49
CA ASN A 97 -2.45 1.31 10.55
C ASN A 97 -0.94 1.05 10.34
N LEU A 98 -0.11 2.09 10.21
CA LEU A 98 1.34 1.99 10.06
C LEU A 98 2.09 2.30 11.38
N ASP A 99 1.42 2.16 12.52
CA ASP A 99 1.92 2.65 13.82
C ASP A 99 3.05 1.77 14.39
N THR A 100 3.45 0.68 13.72
CA THR A 100 4.66 -0.08 14.06
C THR A 100 5.83 0.26 13.14
N MET A 101 7.05 0.39 13.70
CA MET A 101 8.28 0.60 12.93
C MET A 101 8.50 -0.46 11.84
N ASN A 102 8.01 -1.69 12.04
CA ASN A 102 8.14 -2.76 11.07
C ASN A 102 7.29 -2.50 9.82
N GLU A 103 6.09 -1.96 9.97
CA GLU A 103 5.20 -1.64 8.84
C GLU A 103 5.71 -0.45 8.01
N LEU A 104 6.38 0.51 8.66
CA LEU A 104 7.05 1.61 7.97
C LEU A 104 8.25 1.13 7.15
N ASN A 105 9.01 0.16 7.65
CA ASN A 105 10.13 -0.44 6.91
C ASN A 105 9.67 -1.25 5.69
N SER A 106 8.46 -1.83 5.75
CA SER A 106 7.85 -2.58 4.64
C SER A 106 7.00 -1.70 3.71
N LEU A 107 6.91 -0.38 3.95
CA LEU A 107 6.03 0.50 3.19
C LEU A 107 6.38 0.57 1.70
N SER A 108 7.67 0.54 1.37
CA SER A 108 8.13 0.50 -0.03
C SER A 108 7.67 -0.77 -0.74
N ASP A 109 7.74 -1.91 -0.07
CA ASP A 109 7.27 -3.20 -0.58
C ASP A 109 5.75 -3.20 -0.78
N TYR A 110 4.98 -2.63 0.16
CA TYR A 110 3.54 -2.41 -0.01
C TYR A 110 3.24 -1.54 -1.24
N ILE A 111 3.97 -0.44 -1.42
CA ILE A 111 3.78 0.47 -2.57
C ILE A 111 4.02 -0.27 -3.90
N ILE A 112 5.10 -1.06 -3.99
CA ILE A 112 5.40 -1.88 -5.17
C ILE A 112 4.28 -2.89 -5.40
N HIS A 113 3.85 -3.60 -4.35
CA HIS A 113 2.83 -4.63 -4.40
C HIS A 113 1.49 -4.11 -4.94
N GLU A 114 1.02 -2.98 -4.41
CA GLU A 114 -0.26 -2.41 -4.82
C GLU A 114 -0.21 -1.82 -6.24
N PHE A 115 0.89 -1.16 -6.62
CA PHE A 115 1.04 -0.74 -8.01
C PHE A 115 1.19 -1.92 -8.98
N ALA A 116 1.78 -3.04 -8.56
CA ALA A 116 1.83 -4.25 -9.37
C ALA A 116 0.41 -4.77 -9.67
N HIS A 117 -0.50 -4.75 -8.70
CA HIS A 117 -1.92 -5.06 -8.96
C HIS A 117 -2.55 -4.13 -10.00
N SER A 118 -2.28 -2.82 -9.93
CA SER A 118 -2.72 -1.84 -10.94
C SER A 118 -2.16 -2.11 -12.36
N CYS A 119 -1.09 -2.91 -12.43
CA CYS A 119 -0.41 -3.35 -13.64
C CYS A 119 -0.81 -4.77 -14.07
N GLY A 120 -1.85 -5.35 -13.46
CA GLY A 120 -2.40 -6.65 -13.84
C GLY A 120 -1.75 -7.85 -13.16
N TRP A 121 -0.86 -7.63 -12.19
CA TRP A 121 -0.34 -8.70 -11.36
C TRP A 121 -1.41 -9.23 -10.41
N ARG A 122 -1.41 -10.54 -10.21
CA ARG A 122 -2.26 -11.26 -9.24
C ARG A 122 -1.36 -12.05 -8.30
N HIS A 123 -1.83 -12.27 -7.07
CA HIS A 123 -1.14 -13.15 -6.13
C HIS A 123 -0.88 -14.53 -6.74
N GLY A 124 0.25 -15.15 -6.39
CA GLY A 124 0.67 -16.46 -6.90
C GLY A 124 1.29 -16.48 -8.31
N GLN A 125 1.52 -15.33 -8.95
CA GLN A 125 2.12 -15.30 -10.30
C GLN A 125 3.65 -15.38 -10.34
N GLY A 126 4.36 -15.53 -9.21
CA GLY A 126 5.82 -15.75 -9.19
C GLY A 126 6.68 -14.65 -9.85
N LYS A 127 6.26 -13.37 -9.79
CA LYS A 127 6.90 -12.26 -10.54
C LYS A 127 7.89 -11.42 -9.73
N GLY A 128 8.37 -11.93 -8.60
CA GLY A 128 9.29 -11.21 -7.71
C GLY A 128 8.69 -9.93 -7.10
N ILE A 129 7.36 -9.87 -6.99
CA ILE A 129 6.68 -8.79 -6.27
C ILE A 129 6.80 -9.08 -4.78
N PRO A 130 7.33 -8.13 -3.98
CA PRO A 130 7.53 -8.38 -2.56
C PRO A 130 6.20 -8.60 -1.83
N PHE A 131 6.22 -9.51 -0.86
CA PHE A 131 5.15 -9.70 0.12
C PHE A 131 5.51 -8.94 1.40
N PRO A 132 4.78 -7.87 1.71
CA PRO A 132 5.14 -6.99 2.80
C PRO A 132 4.79 -7.55 4.20
N ASP A 133 4.22 -8.75 4.28
CA ASP A 133 3.95 -9.52 5.51
C ASP A 133 4.92 -10.70 5.72
N GLY A 134 6.05 -10.74 4.98
CA GLY A 134 7.10 -11.75 5.16
C GLY A 134 6.68 -13.16 4.76
N HIS A 135 5.50 -13.33 4.15
CA HIS A 135 5.16 -14.58 3.50
C HIS A 135 6.10 -14.80 2.31
N PRO A 136 6.72 -15.98 2.18
CA PRO A 136 7.68 -16.22 1.12
C PRO A 136 6.99 -16.01 -0.24
N ASN A 137 7.72 -15.35 -1.15
CA ASN A 137 7.39 -15.36 -2.57
C ASN A 137 7.19 -16.83 -2.96
N GLU A 138 5.95 -17.29 -3.11
CA GLU A 138 5.72 -18.59 -3.73
C GLU A 138 6.28 -18.50 -5.15
N LEU A 139 7.44 -19.16 -5.29
CA LEU A 139 8.24 -19.29 -6.50
C LEU A 139 7.44 -19.97 -7.61
#